data_AF-A0A7X9M3V4-F1
#
_entry.id   AF-A0A7X9M3V4-F1
#
_cell.length_a   1.000
_cell.length_b   1.000
_cell.length_c   1.000
_cell.angle_alpha   90.00
_cell.angle_beta   90.00
_cell.angle_gamma   90.00
#
_symmetry.space_group_name_H-M   'P 1'
#
loop_
_entity.id
_entity.type
_entity.pdbx_description
1 polymer ?
#
loop_
_entity_poly.entity_id
_entity_poly.type
_entity_poly.pdbx_seq_one_letter_code
_entity_poly.pdbx_strand_id
1 'polypeptide(L)'
;NIENGISKRVVTNKLAELWNKREHQINGYFSQAVGLLFKKAREYNIDTIVMGYNAGWKQECDMGKKNNQQFVQIPFQKLISAIENKCLKEGIRFLRQEESYT
;
A
#
# COMPACT_ATOMS: atom_id res chain seq x y z
N ASN A 1 10.04 22.32 -2.41
CA ASN A 1 9.26 22.11 -1.18
C ASN A 1 9.79 22.93 -0.02
N ILE A 2 9.68 24.26 -0.13
CA ILE A 2 10.09 25.25 0.89
C ILE A 2 8.94 25.51 1.89
N GLU A 3 7.72 25.03 1.61
CA GLU A 3 6.52 25.49 2.33
C GLU A 3 6.27 24.86 3.71
N ASN A 4 7.00 23.82 4.13
CA ASN A 4 6.59 23.05 5.32
C ASN A 4 7.54 23.08 6.52
N GLY A 5 8.29 24.17 6.77
CA GLY A 5 8.83 24.53 8.11
C GLY A 5 9.66 23.51 8.91
N ILE A 6 9.93 22.33 8.35
CA ILE A 6 10.68 21.25 8.99
C ILE A 6 12.12 21.41 8.54
N SER A 7 13.00 21.57 9.53
CA SER A 7 14.46 21.69 9.44
C SER A 7 15.07 21.05 8.20
N LYS A 8 16.01 21.76 7.57
CA LYS A 8 16.92 21.35 6.49
C LYS A 8 17.68 20.05 6.83
N ARG A 9 17.00 18.91 6.95
CA ARG A 9 17.64 17.63 6.65
C ARG A 9 17.92 17.71 5.16
N VAL A 10 19.14 18.10 4.82
CA VAL A 10 19.62 18.25 3.45
C VAL A 10 19.43 16.90 2.78
N VAL A 11 18.29 16.72 2.12
CA VAL A 11 18.06 15.59 1.23
C VAL A 11 19.03 15.83 0.09
N THR A 12 20.16 15.13 0.13
CA THR A 12 21.11 15.18 -0.98
C THR A 12 20.43 14.65 -2.24
N ASN A 13 20.85 15.11 -3.42
CA ASN A 13 20.32 14.61 -4.69
C ASN A 13 20.36 13.08 -4.75
N LYS A 14 21.43 12.47 -4.21
CA LYS A 14 21.57 11.01 -4.08
C LYS A 14 20.48 10.38 -3.22
N LEU A 15 20.11 11.01 -2.09
CA LEU A 15 19.04 10.49 -1.23
C LEU A 15 17.68 10.61 -1.92
N ALA A 16 17.43 11.71 -2.62
CA ALA A 16 16.20 11.89 -3.41
C ALA A 16 16.09 10.85 -4.54
N GLU A 17 17.18 10.57 -5.26
CA GLU A 17 17.23 9.54 -6.29
C GLU A 17 16.92 8.15 -5.73
N LEU A 18 17.51 7.79 -4.59
CA LEU A 18 17.22 6.51 -3.92
C LEU A 18 15.75 6.41 -3.49
N TRP A 19 15.17 7.50 -2.98
CA TRP A 19 13.75 7.55 -2.63
C TRP A 19 12.85 7.40 -3.85
N ASN A 20 13.12 8.13 -4.93
CA ASN A 20 12.36 8.00 -6.19
C ASN A 20 12.48 6.59 -6.76
N LYS A 21 13.68 6.01 -6.78
CA LYS A 21 13.91 4.64 -7.27
C LYS A 21 13.12 3.61 -6.43
N ARG A 22 13.08 3.77 -5.11
CA ARG A 22 12.26 2.93 -4.22
C ARG A 22 10.77 3.12 -4.51
N GLU A 23 10.33 4.36 -4.63
CA GLU A 23 8.93 4.72 -4.89
C GLU A 23 8.44 4.12 -6.21
N HIS A 24 9.25 4.20 -7.27
CA HIS A 24 8.95 3.57 -8.56
C HIS A 24 8.86 2.05 -8.46
N GLN A 25 9.77 1.39 -7.72
CA GLN A 25 9.70 -0.06 -7.50
C GLN A 25 8.41 -0.45 -6.78
N ILE A 26 8.07 0.24 -5.68
CA ILE A 26 6.83 -0.01 -4.92
C ILE A 26 5.60 0.16 -5.81
N ASN A 27 5.55 1.23 -6.60
CA ASN A 27 4.44 1.49 -7.52
C ASN A 27 4.34 0.42 -8.62
N GLY A 28 5.47 -0.06 -9.12
CA GLY A 28 5.53 -1.18 -10.05
C GLY A 28 4.94 -2.46 -9.44
N TYR A 29 5.39 -2.82 -8.23
CA TYR A 29 4.86 -4.00 -7.52
C TYR A 29 3.37 -3.90 -7.26
N PHE A 30 2.89 -2.73 -6.79
CA PHE A 30 1.46 -2.52 -6.55
C PHE A 30 0.66 -2.62 -7.83
N SER A 31 1.13 -2.03 -8.93
CA SER A 31 0.44 -2.09 -10.22
C SER A 31 0.30 -3.54 -10.71
N GLN A 32 1.36 -4.35 -10.58
CA GLN A 32 1.34 -5.76 -10.95
C GLN A 32 0.42 -6.58 -10.03
N ALA A 33 0.52 -6.38 -8.72
CA ALA A 33 -0.30 -7.11 -7.74
C ALA A 33 -1.80 -6.81 -7.92
N VAL A 34 -2.17 -5.53 -8.06
CA VAL A 34 -3.55 -5.11 -8.34
C VAL A 34 -3.99 -5.64 -9.69
N GLY A 35 -3.16 -5.56 -10.73
CA GLY A 35 -3.50 -6.12 -12.04
C GLY A 35 -3.81 -7.63 -11.99
N LEU A 36 -3.00 -8.39 -11.25
CA LEU A 36 -3.22 -9.83 -11.06
C LEU A 36 -4.49 -10.11 -10.25
N LEU A 37 -4.73 -9.36 -9.18
CA LEU A 37 -5.94 -9.47 -8.36
C LEU A 37 -7.20 -9.29 -9.21
N PHE A 38 -7.27 -8.23 -10.02
CA PHE A 38 -8.44 -7.95 -10.86
C PHE A 38 -8.57 -8.92 -12.03
N LYS A 39 -7.46 -9.40 -12.59
CA LYS A 39 -7.49 -10.49 -13.57
C LYS A 39 -8.18 -11.72 -12.99
N LYS A 40 -7.84 -12.11 -11.76
CA LYS A 40 -8.46 -13.24 -11.07
C LYS A 40 -9.89 -12.96 -10.65
N ALA A 41 -10.19 -11.76 -10.16
CA ALA A 41 -11.56 -11.37 -9.83
C ALA A 41 -12.49 -11.51 -11.04
N ARG A 42 -12.03 -11.09 -12.23
CA ARG A 42 -12.78 -11.24 -13.48
C ARG A 42 -12.93 -12.70 -13.91
N GLU A 43 -11.88 -13.50 -13.81
CA GLU A 43 -11.91 -14.94 -14.13
C GLU A 43 -12.97 -15.69 -13.33
N TYR A 44 -13.18 -15.28 -12.07
CA TYR A 44 -14.17 -15.89 -11.17
C TYR A 44 -15.50 -15.13 -11.06
N ASN A 45 -15.72 -14.08 -11.87
CA ASN A 45 -16.91 -13.23 -11.82
C ASN A 45 -17.21 -12.66 -10.41
N ILE A 46 -16.17 -12.22 -9.71
CA ILE A 46 -16.31 -11.61 -8.38
C ILE A 46 -16.90 -10.21 -8.51
N ASP A 47 -18.00 -9.96 -7.79
CA ASP A 47 -18.69 -8.66 -7.74
C ASP A 47 -18.20 -7.75 -6.59
N THR A 48 -17.61 -8.34 -5.55
CA THR A 48 -17.30 -7.67 -4.29
C THR A 48 -15.93 -8.08 -3.77
N ILE A 49 -15.11 -7.09 -3.45
CA ILE A 49 -13.81 -7.26 -2.78
C ILE A 49 -13.93 -6.70 -1.37
N VAL A 50 -13.71 -7.55 -0.38
CA VAL A 50 -13.62 -7.18 1.03
C VAL A 50 -12.16 -7.10 1.44
N MET A 51 -11.78 -6.04 2.14
CA MET A 51 -10.43 -5.82 2.63
C MET A 51 -10.45 -5.52 4.12
N GLY A 52 -9.85 -6.41 4.90
CA GLY A 52 -9.54 -6.19 6.30
C GLY A 52 -8.52 -5.05 6.45
N TYR A 53 -8.78 -4.14 7.38
CA TYR A 53 -7.86 -3.08 7.75
C TYR A 53 -7.88 -2.84 9.26
N ASN A 54 -6.74 -3.08 9.89
CA ASN A 54 -6.52 -2.80 11.31
C ASN A 54 -5.64 -1.57 11.49
N ALA A 55 -6.22 -0.53 12.10
CA ALA A 55 -5.45 0.62 12.52
C ALA A 55 -4.39 0.17 13.53
N GLY A 56 -3.12 0.49 13.28
CA GLY A 56 -2.03 0.12 14.20
C GLY A 56 -1.41 -1.26 13.99
N TRP A 57 -1.91 -2.10 13.07
CA TRP A 57 -1.37 -3.46 12.81
C TRP A 57 0.12 -3.52 12.47
N LYS A 58 0.74 -2.39 12.11
CA LYS A 58 2.18 -2.28 11.84
C LYS A 58 3.03 -2.11 13.10
N GLN A 59 2.46 -1.62 14.19
CA GLN A 59 3.25 -1.15 15.34
C GLN A 59 3.63 -2.29 16.29
N GLU A 60 2.84 -3.37 16.33
CA GLU A 60 3.00 -4.48 17.27
C GLU A 60 3.06 -5.84 16.56
N CYS A 61 3.58 -5.89 15.34
CA CYS A 61 3.79 -7.18 14.68
C CYS A 61 4.86 -8.00 15.42
N ASP A 62 4.57 -9.27 15.74
CA ASP A 62 5.58 -10.21 16.20
C ASP A 62 5.99 -11.19 15.08
N MET A 63 6.71 -10.68 14.08
CA MET A 63 7.26 -11.49 12.98
C MET A 63 8.80 -11.57 13.02
N GLY A 64 9.41 -11.13 14.13
CA GLY A 64 10.84 -10.97 14.26
C GLY A 64 11.41 -9.71 13.58
N LYS A 65 12.58 -9.26 14.05
CA LYS A 65 13.17 -7.94 13.75
C LYS A 65 13.27 -7.60 12.25
N LYS A 66 13.75 -8.53 11.42
CA LYS A 66 13.99 -8.29 9.98
C LYS A 66 12.68 -8.18 9.21
N ASN A 67 11.72 -9.07 9.48
CA ASN A 67 10.44 -9.08 8.79
C ASN A 67 9.59 -7.90 9.23
N ASN A 68 9.59 -7.55 10.52
CA ASN A 68 8.94 -6.34 11.03
C ASN A 68 9.43 -5.10 10.30
N GLN A 69 10.75 -4.93 10.15
CA GLN A 69 11.31 -3.79 9.42
C GLN A 69 10.82 -3.72 7.97
N GLN A 70 10.71 -4.85 7.28
CA GLN A 70 10.17 -4.87 5.92
C GLN A 70 8.68 -4.54 5.90
N PHE A 71 7.90 -5.14 6.80
CA PHE A 71 6.45 -4.99 6.87
C PHE A 71 6.03 -3.55 7.16
N VAL A 72 6.63 -2.90 8.16
CA VAL A 72 6.28 -1.52 8.53
C VAL A 72 6.57 -0.53 7.40
N GLN A 73 7.57 -0.82 6.57
CA GLN A 73 8.02 0.00 5.44
C GLN A 73 7.12 -0.08 4.21
N ILE A 74 6.18 -1.03 4.13
CA ILE A 74 5.24 -1.15 3.00
C ILE A 74 4.15 -0.09 3.12
N PRO A 75 3.89 0.75 2.10
CA PRO A 75 2.85 1.77 2.18
C PRO A 75 1.44 1.19 1.92
N PHE A 76 0.91 0.42 2.87
CA PHE A 76 -0.39 -0.24 2.75
C PHE A 76 -1.54 0.70 2.39
N GLN A 77 -1.63 1.89 2.98
CA GLN A 77 -2.67 2.86 2.62
C GLN A 77 -2.70 3.15 1.12
N LYS A 78 -1.53 3.26 0.50
CA LYS A 78 -1.42 3.47 -0.94
C LYS A 78 -1.91 2.27 -1.75
N LEU A 79 -1.63 1.05 -1.28
CA LEU A 79 -2.14 -0.17 -1.90
C LEU A 79 -3.67 -0.25 -1.81
N ILE A 80 -4.23 0.02 -0.62
CA ILE A 80 -5.68 0.02 -0.38
C ILE A 80 -6.36 1.02 -1.33
N SER A 81 -5.85 2.27 -1.39
CA SER A 81 -6.37 3.28 -2.31
C SER A 81 -6.25 2.86 -3.77
N ALA A 82 -5.17 2.17 -4.17
CA ALA A 82 -5.03 1.68 -5.54
C ALA A 82 -6.11 0.64 -5.89
N ILE A 83 -6.40 -0.29 -4.97
CA ILE A 83 -7.43 -1.32 -5.14
C ILE A 83 -8.82 -0.69 -5.19
N GLU A 84 -9.14 0.21 -4.26
CA GLU A 84 -10.41 0.93 -4.20
C GLU A 84 -10.69 1.73 -5.49
N ASN A 85 -9.69 2.48 -5.97
CA ASN A 85 -9.79 3.21 -7.23
C ASN A 85 -10.00 2.29 -8.43
N LYS A 86 -9.41 1.09 -8.41
CA LYS A 86 -9.56 0.10 -9.47
C LYS A 86 -10.93 -0.58 -9.41
N CYS A 87 -11.45 -0.85 -8.22
CA CYS A 87 -12.81 -1.36 -8.00
C CYS A 87 -13.84 -0.39 -8.57
N LEU A 88 -13.71 0.90 -8.24
CA LEU A 88 -14.58 1.96 -8.75
C LEU A 88 -14.60 2.02 -10.28
N LYS A 89 -13.44 1.85 -10.93
CA LYS A 89 -13.32 1.85 -12.39
C LYS A 89 -13.92 0.62 -13.06
N GLU A 90 -13.88 -0.53 -12.40
CA GLU A 90 -14.39 -1.80 -12.95
C GLU A 90 -15.82 -2.10 -12.49
N GLY A 91 -16.45 -1.22 -11.70
CA GLY A 91 -17.80 -1.42 -11.17
C GLY A 91 -17.91 -2.52 -10.12
N ILE A 92 -16.79 -2.90 -9.50
CA ILE A 92 -16.72 -3.90 -8.42
C ILE A 92 -16.97 -3.18 -7.09
N ARG A 93 -17.78 -3.80 -6.21
CA ARG A 93 -18.04 -3.27 -4.88
C ARG A 93 -16.80 -3.46 -4.00
N PHE A 94 -16.34 -2.39 -3.37
CA PHE A 94 -15.23 -2.44 -2.41
C PHE A 94 -15.73 -2.19 -1.00
N LEU A 95 -15.36 -3.06 -0.06
CA LEU A 95 -15.71 -2.95 1.35
C LEU A 95 -14.45 -2.99 2.20
N ARG A 96 -14.25 -1.95 3.03
CA ARG A 96 -13.24 -1.97 4.08
C ARG A 96 -13.88 -2.51 5.36
N GLN A 97 -13.26 -3.51 5.96
CA GLN A 97 -13.70 -4.12 7.21
C GLN A 97 -12.66 -3.85 8.28
N GLU A 98 -13.07 -3.32 9.43
CA GLU A 98 -12.20 -3.20 10.60
C GLU A 98 -12.16 -4.55 11.31
N GLU A 99 -10.97 -5.12 11.51
CA GLU A 99 -10.77 -6.44 12.12
C GLU A 99 -10.09 -6.29 13.49
N SER A 100 -10.60 -5.43 14.37
CA SER A 100 -9.93 -5.01 15.62
C SER A 100 -9.66 -6.14 16.64
N TYR A 101 -10.06 -7.38 16.35
CA TYR A 101 -10.07 -8.51 17.30
C TYR A 101 -9.58 -9.85 16.70
N THR A 102 -8.95 -9.85 15.52
CA THR A 102 -8.34 -11.06 14.92
C THR A 102 -6.86 -10.81 14.64
#